data_AF-A0A2E2HE79-F1
#
_entry.id   AF-A0A2E2HE79-F1
#
_cell.length_a   1.000
_cell.length_b   1.000
_cell.length_c   1.000
_cell.angle_alpha   90.00
_cell.angle_beta   90.00
_cell.angle_gamma   90.00
#
_symmetry.space_group_name_H-M   'P 1'
#
loop_
_entity.id
_entity.type
_entity.pdbx_description
1 polymer ?
#
loop_
_entity_poly.entity_id
_entity_poly.type
_entity_poly.pdbx_seq_one_letter_code
_entity_poly.pdbx_strand_id
1 'polypeptide(L)'
;MDSVTQIALGAAVGEAVLGRKIGAKAALVGAICGTLPDLDSFISYGDAVASVTYHRSFSHSLLVLALISPLIAKVVTKVLNQPPDLFGKWFLLVFLVLITHPLLDTFTVYGTQLFWPFIEHPFSGSTIFIIDPAYTLPLALGVLTALFLSRQSALRVYINFAGLSLSSLYLVWTVGAKFHMEDRIKEALAEQQIEYSRLLSTPAPLNTILWRFVIMVEGGYYEAYYSILDRSHEVDFVFYPDDKALLASLYDHWPVTRLQWFTHGFYSVHASDDSLLMTDLRMGVEPNYAFVYEVAKID
;
A
#
# COMPACT_ATOMS: atom_id res chain seq x y z
N MET A 1 -1.29 -0.67 3.01
CA MET A 1 -2.35 -1.62 3.38
C MET A 1 -3.21 -0.97 4.45
N ASP A 2 -4.38 -1.52 4.72
CA ASP A 2 -5.24 -1.04 5.80
C ASP A 2 -4.65 -1.34 7.19
N SER A 3 -5.11 -0.60 8.20
CA SER A 3 -4.59 -0.70 9.56
C SER A 3 -4.84 -2.06 10.22
N VAL A 4 -5.91 -2.79 9.86
CA VAL A 4 -6.18 -4.13 10.42
C VAL A 4 -5.11 -5.12 9.93
N THR A 5 -4.75 -5.03 8.65
CA THR A 5 -3.64 -5.81 8.09
C THR A 5 -2.33 -5.51 8.80
N GLN A 6 -1.99 -4.23 9.01
CA GLN A 6 -0.72 -3.85 9.65
C GLN A 6 -0.67 -4.25 11.14
N ILE A 7 -1.80 -4.18 11.85
CA ILE A 7 -1.94 -4.74 13.21
C ILE A 7 -1.70 -6.25 13.22
N ALA A 8 -2.34 -6.98 12.29
CA ALA A 8 -2.23 -8.43 12.22
C ALA A 8 -0.81 -8.88 11.88
N LEU A 9 -0.16 -8.25 10.89
CA LEU A 9 1.22 -8.52 10.53
C LEU A 9 2.18 -8.20 11.69
N GLY A 10 2.04 -7.00 12.29
CA GLY A 10 2.87 -6.58 13.41
C GLY A 10 2.77 -7.56 14.58
N ALA A 11 1.56 -7.98 14.93
CA ALA A 11 1.34 -8.97 15.98
C ALA A 11 1.92 -10.35 15.64
N ALA A 12 1.77 -10.81 14.39
CA ALA A 12 2.31 -12.11 13.95
C ALA A 12 3.85 -12.12 13.96
N VAL A 13 4.49 -11.02 13.56
CA VAL A 13 5.95 -10.83 13.68
C VAL A 13 6.36 -10.80 15.15
N GLY A 14 5.64 -10.08 16.00
CA GLY A 14 5.89 -10.04 17.44
C GLY A 14 5.81 -11.42 18.09
N GLU A 15 4.80 -12.20 17.72
CA GLU A 15 4.64 -13.58 18.14
C GLU A 15 5.81 -14.47 17.70
N ALA A 16 6.26 -14.32 16.45
CA ALA A 16 7.38 -15.09 15.91
C ALA A 16 8.71 -14.80 16.65
N VAL A 17 8.96 -13.54 17.03
CA VAL A 17 10.24 -13.13 17.64
C VAL A 17 10.29 -13.40 19.14
N LEU A 18 9.23 -13.06 19.87
CA LEU A 18 9.20 -13.07 21.35
C LEU A 18 8.03 -13.83 21.97
N GLY A 19 7.08 -14.35 21.19
CA GLY A 19 5.86 -14.99 21.68
C GLY A 19 6.10 -16.12 22.69
N ARG A 20 7.05 -17.02 22.44
CA ARG A 20 7.40 -18.10 23.39
C ARG A 20 7.95 -17.60 24.73
N LYS A 21 8.69 -16.48 24.72
CA LYS A 21 9.32 -15.92 25.93
C LYS A 21 8.33 -15.07 26.72
N ILE A 22 7.66 -14.15 26.06
CA ILE A 22 6.91 -13.05 26.68
C ILE A 22 5.38 -13.21 26.53
N GLY A 23 4.93 -14.15 25.70
CA GLY A 23 3.52 -14.44 25.49
C GLY A 23 2.82 -13.35 24.68
N ALA A 24 1.52 -13.17 24.91
CA ALA A 24 0.67 -12.24 24.17
C ALA A 24 1.16 -10.78 24.18
N LYS A 25 1.96 -10.37 25.17
CA LYS A 25 2.59 -9.04 25.20
C LYS A 25 3.49 -8.79 23.98
N ALA A 26 4.15 -9.82 23.45
CA ALA A 26 4.96 -9.69 22.24
C ALA A 26 4.10 -9.36 21.02
N ALA A 27 2.98 -10.09 20.84
CA ALA A 27 2.00 -9.81 19.80
C ALA A 27 1.37 -8.41 19.97
N LEU A 28 1.02 -8.01 21.20
CA LEU A 28 0.46 -6.68 21.46
C LEU A 28 1.43 -5.54 21.10
N VAL A 29 2.70 -5.64 21.52
CA VAL A 29 3.70 -4.63 21.14
C VAL A 29 3.89 -4.62 19.63
N GLY A 30 3.90 -5.79 18.99
CA GLY A 30 3.96 -5.90 17.54
C GLY A 30 2.79 -5.20 16.85
N ALA A 31 1.55 -5.43 17.29
CA ALA A 31 0.37 -4.75 16.79
C ALA A 31 0.47 -3.22 16.91
N ILE A 32 0.89 -2.73 18.08
CA ILE A 32 1.03 -1.29 18.33
C ILE A 32 2.14 -0.70 17.45
N CYS A 33 3.30 -1.36 17.36
CA CYS A 33 4.39 -0.87 16.52
C CYS A 33 4.00 -0.87 15.03
N GLY A 34 3.20 -1.86 14.62
CA GLY A 34 2.68 -1.97 13.25
C GLY A 34 1.72 -0.86 12.86
N THR A 35 1.21 -0.03 13.78
CA THR A 35 0.41 1.15 13.39
C THR A 35 1.21 2.44 13.41
N LEU A 36 2.41 2.44 13.98
CA LEU A 36 3.19 3.67 14.18
C LEU A 36 3.51 4.43 12.89
N PRO A 37 3.91 3.79 11.77
CA PRO A 37 4.21 4.52 10.54
C PRO A 37 3.00 5.31 10.00
N ASP A 38 1.79 4.73 10.06
CA ASP A 38 0.55 5.33 9.55
C ASP A 38 -0.01 6.45 10.45
N LEU A 39 0.53 6.66 11.65
CA LEU A 39 0.13 7.78 12.50
C LEU A 39 0.53 9.15 11.91
N ASP A 40 1.34 9.16 10.85
CA ASP A 40 1.62 10.36 10.06
C ASP A 40 0.37 10.96 9.40
N SER A 41 -0.71 10.18 9.23
CA SER A 41 -2.02 10.66 8.77
C SER A 41 -2.66 11.69 9.71
N PHE A 42 -2.25 11.73 10.99
CA PHE A 42 -2.68 12.74 11.94
C PHE A 42 -1.85 14.03 11.88
N ILE A 43 -0.78 14.05 11.08
CA ILE A 43 0.05 15.25 10.86
C ILE A 43 -0.63 16.11 9.79
N SER A 44 -0.95 17.36 10.14
CA SER A 44 -1.46 18.33 9.17
C SER A 44 -0.31 18.94 8.38
N TYR A 45 -0.38 18.87 7.05
CA TYR A 45 0.59 19.46 6.13
C TYR A 45 0.10 20.76 5.48
N GLY A 46 -0.99 21.35 5.99
CA GLY A 46 -1.53 22.64 5.54
C GLY A 46 -2.60 22.53 4.45
N ASP A 47 -2.38 21.71 3.42
CA ASP A 47 -3.35 21.49 2.33
C ASP A 47 -3.53 19.99 1.98
N ALA A 48 -4.54 19.69 1.16
CA ALA A 48 -4.92 18.33 0.81
C ALA A 48 -3.85 17.63 -0.06
N VAL A 49 -3.21 18.35 -0.98
CA VAL A 49 -2.16 17.80 -1.86
C VAL A 49 -0.90 17.52 -1.05
N ALA A 50 -0.51 18.42 -0.14
CA ALA A 50 0.57 18.15 0.80
C ALA A 50 0.25 16.94 1.67
N SER A 51 -0.96 16.86 2.22
CA SER A 51 -1.35 15.77 3.14
C SER A 51 -1.29 14.40 2.47
N VAL A 52 -1.80 14.26 1.24
CA VAL A 52 -1.74 12.98 0.52
C VAL A 52 -0.31 12.64 0.07
N THR A 53 0.47 13.62 -0.37
CA THR A 53 1.78 13.34 -0.99
C THR A 53 2.93 13.26 0.02
N TYR A 54 2.75 13.74 1.25
CA TYR A 54 3.68 13.53 2.36
C TYR A 54 3.32 12.33 3.24
N HIS A 55 2.09 11.83 3.18
CA HIS A 55 1.78 10.52 3.76
C HIS A 55 2.66 9.44 3.13
N ARG A 56 3.20 8.53 3.95
CA ARG A 56 4.17 7.51 3.53
C ARG A 56 5.52 8.03 3.00
N SER A 57 5.92 9.21 3.48
CA SER A 57 7.25 9.77 3.28
C SER A 57 8.22 9.36 4.40
N PHE A 58 8.70 10.32 5.20
CA PHE A 58 9.70 10.11 6.24
C PHE A 58 9.28 9.04 7.27
N SER A 59 7.98 8.93 7.57
CA SER A 59 7.37 7.97 8.50
C SER A 59 7.56 6.51 8.05
N HIS A 60 7.73 6.30 6.75
CA HIS A 60 7.87 4.99 6.11
C HIS A 60 9.29 4.73 5.58
N SER A 61 10.21 5.68 5.81
CA SER A 61 11.62 5.54 5.42
C SER A 61 12.28 4.40 6.19
N LEU A 62 12.91 3.47 5.47
CA LEU A 62 13.67 2.37 6.06
C LEU A 62 14.80 2.89 6.95
N LEU A 63 15.43 4.00 6.58
CA LEU A 63 16.48 4.64 7.38
C LEU A 63 15.92 5.18 8.69
N VAL A 64 14.86 5.99 8.62
CA VAL A 64 14.24 6.60 9.80
C VAL A 64 13.74 5.52 10.76
N LEU A 65 13.06 4.50 10.23
CA LEU A 65 12.53 3.39 10.99
C LEU A 65 13.64 2.54 11.63
N ALA A 66 14.74 2.28 10.92
CA ALA A 66 15.89 1.60 11.49
C ALA A 66 16.54 2.39 12.65
N LEU A 67 16.67 3.72 12.50
CA LEU A 67 17.26 4.59 13.51
C LEU A 67 16.38 4.76 14.77
N ILE A 68 15.06 4.79 14.62
CA ILE A 68 14.12 4.93 15.75
C ILE A 68 13.83 3.60 16.46
N SER A 69 13.98 2.47 15.78
CA SER A 69 13.79 1.12 16.33
C SER A 69 14.48 0.87 17.69
N PRO A 70 15.78 1.17 17.90
CA PRO A 70 16.43 0.95 19.20
C PRO A 70 15.87 1.85 20.30
N LEU A 71 15.42 3.06 19.98
CA LEU A 71 14.79 3.96 20.95
C LEU A 71 13.45 3.41 21.42
N ILE A 72 12.60 2.97 20.49
CA ILE A 72 11.30 2.36 20.81
C ILE A 72 11.51 1.07 21.60
N ALA A 73 12.44 0.20 21.19
CA ALA A 73 12.76 -1.02 21.92
C ALA A 73 13.25 -0.76 23.36
N LYS A 74 14.03 0.30 23.57
CA LYS A 74 14.46 0.74 24.91
C LYS A 74 13.26 1.17 25.75
N VAL A 75 12.35 1.96 25.18
CA VAL A 75 11.10 2.38 25.84
C VAL A 75 10.26 1.16 26.22
N VAL A 76 10.03 0.24 25.29
CA VAL A 76 9.26 -1.00 25.53
C VAL A 76 9.89 -1.83 26.64
N THR A 77 11.20 -2.04 26.59
CA THR A 77 11.93 -2.82 27.61
C THR A 77 11.76 -2.20 29.00
N LYS A 78 11.86 -0.87 29.11
CA LYS A 78 11.71 -0.14 30.37
C LYS A 78 10.25 -0.13 30.87
N VAL A 79 9.30 0.24 30.01
CA VAL A 79 7.87 0.37 30.37
C VAL A 79 7.26 -0.97 30.78
N LEU A 80 7.66 -2.06 30.12
CA LEU A 80 7.21 -3.40 30.46
C LEU A 80 7.99 -4.05 31.60
N ASN A 81 8.90 -3.31 32.27
CA ASN A 81 9.79 -3.79 33.34
C ASN A 81 10.52 -5.09 32.96
N GLN A 82 11.01 -5.17 31.72
CA GLN A 82 11.67 -6.36 31.21
C GLN A 82 13.17 -6.34 31.55
N PRO A 83 13.77 -7.52 31.80
CA PRO A 83 15.21 -7.65 32.00
C PRO A 83 16.04 -7.01 30.87
N PRO A 84 17.14 -6.30 31.18
CA PRO A 84 17.98 -5.65 30.17
C PRO A 84 18.54 -6.58 29.09
N ASP A 85 18.74 -7.87 29.40
CA ASP A 85 19.22 -8.89 28.44
C ASP A 85 18.19 -9.21 27.33
N LEU A 86 16.91 -8.85 27.52
CA LEU A 86 15.90 -8.97 26.47
C LEU A 86 15.88 -7.80 25.50
N PHE A 87 16.64 -6.74 25.74
CA PHE A 87 16.68 -5.56 24.86
C PHE A 87 16.92 -5.93 23.40
N GLY A 88 17.90 -6.80 23.11
CA GLY A 88 18.20 -7.21 21.74
C GLY A 88 17.05 -7.90 21.01
N LYS A 89 16.20 -8.63 21.75
CA LYS A 89 15.00 -9.29 21.19
C LYS A 89 13.85 -8.31 20.98
N TRP A 90 13.69 -7.34 21.88
CA TRP A 90 12.75 -6.25 21.69
C TRP A 90 13.15 -5.37 20.51
N PHE A 91 14.44 -5.09 20.36
CA PHE A 91 14.99 -4.39 19.20
C PHE A 91 14.68 -5.15 17.92
N LEU A 92 14.96 -6.45 17.86
CA LEU A 92 14.64 -7.26 16.69
C LEU A 92 13.14 -7.26 16.36
N LEU A 93 12.27 -7.38 17.38
CA LEU A 93 10.82 -7.33 17.19
C LEU A 93 10.39 -5.99 16.60
N VAL A 94 10.77 -4.88 17.23
CA VAL A 94 10.39 -3.53 16.79
C VAL A 94 10.94 -3.25 15.40
N PHE A 95 12.22 -3.55 15.16
CA PHE A 95 12.86 -3.36 13.87
C PHE A 95 12.14 -4.13 12.77
N LEU A 96 11.87 -5.42 12.96
CA LEU A 96 11.19 -6.21 11.94
C LEU A 96 9.79 -5.69 11.66
N VAL A 97 9.00 -5.40 12.69
CA VAL A 97 7.64 -4.86 12.52
C VAL A 97 7.66 -3.55 11.74
N LEU A 98 8.50 -2.60 12.15
CA LEU A 98 8.59 -1.29 11.51
C LEU A 98 9.09 -1.39 10.08
N ILE A 99 10.02 -2.30 9.76
CA ILE A 99 10.53 -2.48 8.39
C ILE A 99 9.54 -3.23 7.50
N THR A 100 8.83 -4.23 8.03
CA THR A 100 7.86 -4.99 7.22
C THR A 100 6.64 -4.17 6.80
N HIS A 101 6.25 -3.16 7.59
CA HIS A 101 5.12 -2.27 7.29
C HIS A 101 5.26 -1.55 5.93
N PRO A 102 6.28 -0.70 5.71
CA PRO A 102 6.43 0.03 4.46
C PRO A 102 6.80 -0.90 3.30
N LEU A 103 7.46 -2.03 3.57
CA LEU A 103 7.71 -3.04 2.54
C LEU A 103 6.39 -3.63 2.03
N LEU A 104 5.45 -3.99 2.91
CA LEU A 104 4.12 -4.42 2.51
C LEU A 104 3.36 -3.31 1.77
N ASP A 105 3.47 -2.06 2.22
CA ASP A 105 2.81 -0.93 1.54
C ASP A 105 3.27 -0.73 0.10
N THR A 106 4.52 -1.09 -0.23
CA THR A 106 5.01 -1.04 -1.62
C THR A 106 4.27 -1.99 -2.55
N PHE A 107 3.59 -3.03 -2.05
CA PHE A 107 2.77 -3.90 -2.89
C PHE A 107 1.43 -3.24 -3.27
N THR A 108 1.05 -2.14 -2.61
CA THR A 108 -0.20 -1.40 -2.91
C THR A 108 0.00 -0.29 -3.95
N VAL A 109 -1.10 0.24 -4.49
CA VAL A 109 -1.10 1.25 -5.56
C VAL A 109 -0.68 2.66 -5.12
N TYR A 110 -0.77 2.97 -3.82
CA TYR A 110 -0.60 4.33 -3.29
C TYR A 110 0.82 4.90 -3.54
N GLY A 111 1.86 4.11 -3.27
CA GLY A 111 3.26 4.53 -3.34
C GLY A 111 3.89 4.82 -1.97
N THR A 112 5.13 4.39 -1.74
CA THR A 112 5.83 4.54 -0.44
C THR A 112 7.28 4.98 -0.65
N GLN A 113 7.73 6.02 0.04
CA GLN A 113 9.09 6.57 -0.14
C GLN A 113 10.12 5.86 0.76
N LEU A 114 10.49 4.63 0.40
CA LEU A 114 11.36 3.77 1.22
C LEU A 114 12.72 4.39 1.59
N PHE A 115 13.28 5.20 0.69
CA PHE A 115 14.66 5.71 0.78
C PHE A 115 14.73 7.21 1.07
N TRP A 116 13.63 7.81 1.54
CA TRP A 116 13.63 9.19 2.02
C TRP A 116 14.69 9.37 3.13
N PRO A 117 15.48 10.47 3.17
CA PRO A 117 15.40 11.66 2.32
C PRO A 117 16.29 11.63 1.07
N PHE A 118 17.00 10.54 0.80
CA PHE A 118 17.96 10.49 -0.31
C PHE A 118 17.28 10.31 -1.66
N ILE A 119 16.22 9.52 -1.69
CA ILE A 119 15.39 9.28 -2.88
C ILE A 119 13.94 9.42 -2.44
N GLU A 120 13.26 10.42 -2.98
CA GLU A 120 11.85 10.70 -2.65
C GLU A 120 10.85 9.92 -3.53
N HIS A 121 11.32 9.10 -4.47
CA HIS A 121 10.44 8.33 -5.37
C HIS A 121 9.45 7.41 -4.61
N PRO A 122 8.13 7.52 -4.84
CA PRO A 122 7.13 6.67 -4.18
C PRO A 122 7.01 5.31 -4.88
N PHE A 123 7.59 4.27 -4.28
CA PHE A 123 7.56 2.91 -4.85
C PHE A 123 6.17 2.28 -4.73
N SER A 124 5.63 1.78 -5.85
CA SER A 124 4.36 1.07 -5.91
C SER A 124 4.43 -0.09 -6.90
N GLY A 125 4.14 -1.30 -6.41
CA GLY A 125 4.01 -2.52 -7.20
C GLY A 125 2.58 -2.78 -7.67
N SER A 126 1.57 -2.28 -6.93
CA SER A 126 0.14 -2.46 -7.28
C SER A 126 -0.25 -3.92 -7.54
N THR A 127 0.24 -4.86 -6.73
CA THR A 127 -0.04 -6.30 -6.87
C THR A 127 -1.15 -6.77 -5.93
N ILE A 128 -1.40 -6.04 -4.84
CA ILE A 128 -2.42 -6.34 -3.83
C ILE A 128 -3.29 -5.11 -3.55
N PHE A 129 -4.58 -5.34 -3.31
CA PHE A 129 -5.50 -4.27 -2.92
C PHE A 129 -5.27 -3.87 -1.46
N ILE A 130 -5.60 -2.62 -1.10
CA ILE A 130 -5.34 -2.05 0.24
C ILE A 130 -5.96 -2.89 1.36
N ILE A 131 -7.14 -3.47 1.11
CA ILE A 131 -7.85 -4.41 1.99
C ILE A 131 -7.91 -5.76 1.28
N ASP A 132 -7.16 -6.74 1.76
CA ASP A 132 -7.11 -8.08 1.18
C ASP A 132 -7.29 -9.16 2.26
N PRO A 133 -8.47 -9.80 2.34
CA PRO A 133 -8.73 -10.85 3.32
C PRO A 133 -7.86 -12.08 3.15
N ALA A 134 -7.44 -12.43 1.93
CA ALA A 134 -6.61 -13.62 1.69
C ALA A 134 -5.20 -13.44 2.26
N TYR A 135 -4.67 -12.21 2.26
CA TYR A 135 -3.45 -11.86 2.97
C TYR A 135 -3.65 -11.77 4.49
N THR A 136 -4.75 -11.16 4.94
CA THR A 136 -4.95 -10.75 6.33
C THR A 136 -5.43 -11.87 7.25
N LEU A 137 -6.37 -12.71 6.79
CA LEU A 137 -6.99 -13.74 7.61
C LEU A 137 -5.99 -14.79 8.14
N PRO A 138 -5.02 -15.30 7.35
CA PRO A 138 -4.01 -16.21 7.88
C PRO A 138 -3.19 -15.61 9.03
N LEU A 139 -2.85 -14.32 8.94
CA LEU A 139 -2.15 -13.59 10.02
C LEU A 139 -3.05 -13.44 11.24
N ALA A 140 -4.30 -13.00 11.04
CA ALA A 140 -5.27 -12.82 12.11
C ALA A 140 -5.52 -14.11 12.90
N LEU A 141 -5.60 -15.27 12.22
CA LEU A 141 -5.70 -16.58 12.87
C LEU A 141 -4.49 -16.87 13.77
N GLY A 142 -3.28 -16.55 13.30
CA GLY A 142 -2.05 -16.59 14.12
C GLY A 142 -2.19 -15.77 15.39
N VAL A 143 -2.62 -14.52 15.27
CA VAL A 143 -2.80 -13.59 16.39
C VAL A 143 -3.87 -14.06 17.37
N LEU A 144 -5.00 -14.60 16.89
CA LEU A 144 -6.06 -15.12 17.75
C LEU A 144 -5.54 -16.25 18.66
N THR A 145 -4.67 -17.11 18.15
CA THR A 145 -4.09 -18.18 19.00
C THR A 145 -3.21 -17.62 20.12
N ALA A 146 -2.60 -16.44 19.95
CA ALA A 146 -1.80 -15.80 20.99
C ALA A 146 -2.66 -15.34 22.18
N LEU A 147 -3.95 -15.09 21.97
CA LEU A 147 -4.92 -14.68 23.00
C LEU A 147 -5.48 -15.87 23.80
N PHE A 148 -5.73 -16.99 23.13
CA PHE A 148 -6.43 -18.13 23.74
C PHE A 148 -5.52 -19.28 24.16
N LEU A 149 -4.33 -19.42 23.56
CA LEU A 149 -3.42 -20.52 23.85
C LEU A 149 -2.24 -20.09 24.71
N SER A 150 -1.81 -21.00 25.59
CA SER A 150 -0.59 -20.84 26.38
C SER A 150 0.62 -20.52 25.50
N ARG A 151 1.51 -19.65 25.99
CA ARG A 151 2.78 -19.30 25.30
C ARG A 151 3.70 -20.50 25.05
N GLN A 152 3.50 -21.61 25.76
CA GLN A 152 4.24 -22.87 25.57
C GLN A 152 3.58 -23.82 24.55
N SER A 153 2.41 -23.46 24.02
CA SER A 153 1.69 -24.30 23.07
C SER A 153 2.44 -24.40 21.74
N ALA A 154 2.73 -25.63 21.30
CA ALA A 154 3.30 -25.87 19.97
C ALA A 154 2.32 -25.45 18.86
N LEU A 155 1.01 -25.63 19.08
CA LEU A 155 -0.04 -25.28 18.13
C LEU A 155 -0.05 -23.78 17.82
N ARG A 156 0.11 -22.93 18.85
CA ARG A 156 0.20 -21.46 18.72
C ARG A 156 1.33 -21.05 17.77
N VAL A 157 2.49 -21.68 17.94
CA VAL A 157 3.69 -21.39 17.14
C VAL A 157 3.49 -21.87 15.70
N TYR A 158 2.92 -23.06 15.52
CA TYR A 158 2.64 -23.63 14.21
C TYR A 158 1.65 -22.78 13.43
N ILE A 159 0.53 -22.36 14.05
CA ILE A 159 -0.49 -21.53 13.38
C ILE A 159 0.09 -20.16 13.00
N ASN A 160 0.86 -19.51 13.88
CA ASN A 160 1.50 -18.24 13.54
C ASN A 160 2.50 -18.38 12.39
N PHE A 161 3.31 -19.44 12.41
CA PHE A 161 4.25 -19.74 11.33
C PHE A 161 3.52 -20.04 10.00
N ALA A 162 2.45 -20.83 10.04
CA ALA A 162 1.63 -21.13 8.88
C ALA A 162 0.97 -19.85 8.33
N GLY A 163 0.45 -18.98 9.19
CA GLY A 163 -0.12 -17.69 8.80
C GLY A 163 0.90 -16.80 8.07
N LEU A 164 2.08 -16.59 8.67
CA LEU A 164 3.16 -15.83 8.04
C LEU A 164 3.60 -16.46 6.71
N SER A 165 3.72 -17.79 6.65
CA SER A 165 4.12 -18.51 5.45
C SER A 165 3.10 -18.37 4.32
N LEU A 166 1.80 -18.58 4.63
CA LEU A 166 0.71 -18.45 3.66
C LEU A 166 0.60 -17.02 3.15
N SER A 167 0.64 -16.01 4.01
CA SER A 167 0.58 -14.60 3.58
C SER A 167 1.80 -14.20 2.76
N SER A 168 2.99 -14.73 3.08
CA SER A 168 4.20 -14.48 2.28
C SER A 168 4.15 -15.14 0.91
N LEU A 169 3.70 -16.40 0.83
CA LEU A 169 3.48 -17.11 -0.43
C LEU A 169 2.40 -16.43 -1.26
N TYR A 170 1.37 -15.88 -0.61
CA TYR A 170 0.31 -15.13 -1.26
C TYR A 170 0.86 -13.84 -1.92
N LEU A 171 1.77 -13.10 -1.28
CA LEU A 171 2.43 -11.95 -1.93
C LEU A 171 3.20 -12.37 -3.19
N VAL A 172 3.93 -13.48 -3.14
CA VAL A 172 4.62 -14.02 -4.34
C VAL A 172 3.61 -14.35 -5.44
N TRP A 173 2.49 -14.98 -5.09
CA TRP A 173 1.38 -15.21 -6.02
C TRP A 173 0.88 -13.89 -6.63
N THR A 174 0.65 -12.84 -5.83
CA THR A 174 0.14 -11.55 -6.33
C THR A 174 1.04 -10.92 -7.39
N VAL A 175 2.37 -11.07 -7.24
CA VAL A 175 3.36 -10.60 -8.21
C VAL A 175 3.25 -11.41 -9.51
N GLY A 176 3.17 -12.73 -9.42
CA GLY A 176 2.99 -13.60 -10.59
C GLY A 176 1.68 -13.33 -11.34
N ALA A 177 0.58 -13.14 -10.60
CA ALA A 177 -0.72 -12.77 -11.14
C ALA A 177 -0.64 -11.43 -11.90
N LYS A 178 0.04 -10.42 -11.34
CA LYS A 178 0.24 -9.12 -12.01
C LYS A 178 0.93 -9.29 -13.37
N PHE A 179 2.05 -10.02 -13.42
CA PHE A 179 2.77 -10.22 -14.70
C PHE A 179 1.88 -10.91 -15.74
N HIS A 180 1.19 -11.98 -15.34
CA HIS A 180 0.28 -12.70 -16.23
C HIS A 180 -0.83 -11.80 -16.78
N MET A 181 -1.42 -10.97 -15.92
CA MET A 181 -2.49 -10.03 -16.26
C MET A 181 -2.02 -8.89 -17.17
N GLU A 182 -0.84 -8.34 -16.91
CA GLU A 182 -0.25 -7.31 -17.78
C GLU A 182 0.09 -7.85 -19.17
N ASP A 183 0.61 -9.06 -19.27
CA ASP A 183 0.88 -9.69 -20.57
C ASP A 183 -0.42 -9.84 -21.38
N ARG A 184 -1.49 -10.29 -20.73
CA ARG A 184 -2.82 -10.43 -21.36
C ARG A 184 -3.39 -9.11 -21.86
N ILE A 185 -3.33 -8.06 -21.05
CA ILE A 185 -3.84 -6.75 -21.47
C ILE A 185 -2.98 -6.13 -22.57
N LYS A 186 -1.66 -6.33 -22.55
CA LYS A 186 -0.79 -5.86 -23.63
C LYS A 186 -1.11 -6.56 -24.95
N GLU A 187 -1.39 -7.87 -24.93
CA GLU A 187 -1.86 -8.63 -26.10
C GLU A 187 -3.18 -8.03 -26.63
N ALA A 188 -4.18 -7.83 -25.76
CA ALA A 188 -5.48 -7.28 -26.16
C ALA A 188 -5.38 -5.85 -26.71
N LEU A 189 -4.55 -4.99 -26.12
CA LEU A 189 -4.28 -3.64 -26.63
C LEU A 189 -3.65 -3.67 -28.03
N ALA A 190 -2.72 -4.60 -28.28
CA ALA A 190 -2.07 -4.76 -29.57
C ALA A 190 -3.04 -5.29 -30.64
N GLU A 191 -3.90 -6.25 -30.30
CA GLU A 191 -4.93 -6.78 -31.19
C GLU A 191 -5.94 -5.70 -31.63
N GLN A 192 -6.30 -4.80 -30.71
CA GLN A 192 -7.20 -3.68 -30.98
C GLN A 192 -6.49 -2.43 -31.52
N GLN A 193 -5.17 -2.50 -31.73
CA GLN A 193 -4.34 -1.39 -32.22
C GLN A 193 -4.43 -0.11 -31.37
N ILE A 194 -4.59 -0.27 -30.06
CA ILE A 194 -4.65 0.86 -29.11
C ILE A 194 -3.23 1.23 -28.71
N GLU A 195 -2.76 2.38 -29.20
CA GLU A 195 -1.50 2.99 -28.74
C GLU A 195 -1.69 3.67 -27.39
N TYR A 196 -0.75 3.46 -26.47
CA TYR A 196 -0.83 3.99 -25.11
C TYR A 196 0.53 4.48 -24.61
N SER A 197 0.50 5.45 -23.71
CA SER A 197 1.70 6.03 -23.10
C SER A 197 2.06 5.37 -21.76
N ARG A 198 1.06 4.93 -20.99
CA ARG A 198 1.23 4.30 -19.67
C ARG A 198 0.13 3.27 -19.42
N LEU A 199 0.48 2.20 -18.71
CA LEU A 199 -0.43 1.15 -18.28
C LEU A 199 -0.28 0.97 -16.78
N LEU A 200 -1.39 1.06 -16.06
CA LEU A 200 -1.50 0.67 -14.65
C LEU A 200 -2.35 -0.59 -14.58
N SER A 201 -1.89 -1.56 -13.80
CA SER A 201 -2.66 -2.75 -13.42
C SER A 201 -2.80 -2.79 -11.90
N THR A 202 -4.02 -3.01 -11.42
CA THR A 202 -4.34 -3.12 -10.00
C THR A 202 -5.35 -4.25 -9.79
N PRO A 203 -5.19 -5.09 -8.75
CA PRO A 203 -6.26 -6.00 -8.38
C PRO A 203 -7.52 -5.22 -7.96
N ALA A 204 -8.68 -5.78 -8.26
CA ALA A 204 -9.97 -5.26 -7.80
C ALA A 204 -10.09 -5.40 -6.26
N PRO A 205 -11.05 -4.70 -5.63
CA PRO A 205 -11.21 -4.77 -4.19
C PRO A 205 -11.35 -6.20 -3.65
N LEU A 206 -10.66 -6.47 -2.55
CA LEU A 206 -10.77 -7.70 -1.74
C LEU A 206 -10.24 -8.99 -2.36
N ASN A 207 -9.66 -8.97 -3.57
CA ASN A 207 -9.19 -10.18 -4.23
C ASN A 207 -8.10 -9.93 -5.28
N THR A 208 -7.36 -10.98 -5.64
CA THR A 208 -6.34 -10.94 -6.71
C THR A 208 -6.75 -11.73 -7.95
N ILE A 209 -8.05 -11.95 -8.16
CA ILE A 209 -8.60 -12.72 -9.28
C ILE A 209 -9.05 -11.79 -10.39
N LEU A 210 -9.83 -10.76 -10.05
CA LEU A 210 -10.26 -9.71 -10.96
C LEU A 210 -9.27 -8.55 -10.90
N TRP A 211 -8.89 -8.04 -12.06
CA TRP A 211 -7.93 -6.94 -12.20
C TRP A 211 -8.58 -5.79 -12.97
N ARG A 212 -8.26 -4.57 -12.52
CA ARG A 212 -8.57 -3.31 -13.19
C ARG A 212 -7.32 -2.80 -13.88
N PHE A 213 -7.50 -2.21 -15.05
CA PHE A 213 -6.45 -1.57 -15.82
C PHE A 213 -6.84 -0.14 -16.14
N VAL A 214 -5.86 0.76 -16.06
CA VAL A 214 -5.98 2.15 -16.50
C VAL A 214 -4.90 2.37 -17.55
N ILE A 215 -5.33 2.75 -18.76
CA ILE A 215 -4.46 2.87 -19.93
C ILE A 215 -4.49 4.32 -20.39
N MET A 216 -3.39 5.04 -20.22
CA MET A 216 -3.30 6.46 -20.58
C MET A 216 -3.02 6.60 -22.07
N VAL A 217 -3.87 7.33 -22.79
CA VAL A 217 -3.77 7.59 -24.24
C VAL A 217 -3.77 9.10 -24.51
N GLU A 218 -3.69 9.49 -25.78
CA GLU A 218 -3.86 10.90 -26.15
C GLU A 218 -5.33 11.31 -25.97
N GLY A 219 -5.58 12.42 -25.25
CA GLY A 219 -6.93 12.96 -25.01
C GLY A 219 -7.79 12.22 -23.98
N GLY A 220 -7.23 11.26 -23.24
CA GLY A 220 -7.97 10.54 -22.20
C GLY A 220 -7.30 9.28 -21.69
N TYR A 221 -8.12 8.37 -21.19
CA TYR A 221 -7.71 7.05 -20.71
C TYR A 221 -8.78 6.00 -20.98
N TYR A 222 -8.36 4.74 -21.08
CA TYR A 222 -9.26 3.61 -21.01
C TYR A 222 -9.26 3.00 -19.62
N GLU A 223 -10.41 2.51 -19.19
CA GLU A 223 -10.50 1.50 -18.13
C GLU A 223 -10.92 0.16 -18.71
N ALA A 224 -10.36 -0.90 -18.16
CA ALA A 224 -10.75 -2.27 -18.47
C ALA A 224 -10.72 -3.14 -17.22
N TYR A 225 -11.48 -4.22 -17.26
CA TYR A 225 -11.48 -5.25 -16.25
C TYR A 225 -11.23 -6.60 -16.89
N TYR A 226 -10.39 -7.41 -16.26
CA TYR A 226 -10.13 -8.76 -16.73
C TYR A 226 -9.88 -9.69 -15.54
N SER A 227 -10.45 -10.88 -15.58
CA SER A 227 -10.30 -11.90 -14.55
C SER A 227 -9.33 -12.98 -15.00
N ILE A 228 -8.53 -13.47 -14.06
CA ILE A 228 -7.71 -14.69 -14.27
C ILE A 228 -8.58 -15.90 -14.65
N LEU A 229 -9.87 -15.88 -14.29
CA LEU A 229 -10.82 -16.97 -14.58
C LEU A 229 -11.56 -16.78 -15.91
N ASP A 230 -11.35 -15.68 -16.62
CA ASP A 230 -12.02 -15.43 -17.89
C ASP A 230 -11.55 -16.43 -18.96
N ARG A 231 -12.53 -16.93 -19.72
CA ARG A 231 -12.30 -17.89 -20.81
C ARG A 231 -12.19 -17.22 -22.16
N SER A 232 -12.82 -16.06 -22.31
CA SER A 232 -12.67 -15.23 -23.50
C SER A 232 -11.38 -14.44 -23.38
N HIS A 233 -10.71 -14.24 -24.51
CA HIS A 233 -9.54 -13.36 -24.58
C HIS A 233 -9.94 -11.93 -24.96
N GLU A 234 -11.22 -11.69 -25.26
CA GLU A 234 -11.73 -10.36 -25.56
C GLU A 234 -11.75 -9.50 -24.28
N VAL A 235 -11.26 -8.28 -24.40
CA VAL A 235 -11.22 -7.28 -23.33
C VAL A 235 -11.99 -6.05 -23.78
N ASP A 236 -12.97 -5.67 -22.98
CA ASP A 236 -13.75 -4.45 -23.20
C ASP A 236 -13.00 -3.26 -22.60
N PHE A 237 -12.55 -2.35 -23.48
CA PHE A 237 -11.94 -1.09 -23.08
C PHE A 237 -12.96 0.04 -23.16
N VAL A 238 -13.22 0.70 -22.02
CA VAL A 238 -14.12 1.84 -21.93
C VAL A 238 -13.32 3.13 -21.92
N PHE A 239 -13.52 3.99 -22.91
CA PHE A 239 -12.82 5.26 -23.04
C PHE A 239 -13.46 6.35 -22.18
N TYR A 240 -12.62 7.14 -21.52
CA TYR A 240 -13.00 8.34 -20.80
C TYR A 240 -12.11 9.51 -21.25
N PRO A 241 -12.72 10.63 -21.71
CA PRO A 241 -11.95 11.80 -22.14
C PRO A 241 -11.32 12.52 -20.95
N ASP A 242 -10.16 13.15 -21.17
CA ASP A 242 -9.58 14.10 -20.21
C ASP A 242 -9.03 15.35 -20.93
N ASP A 243 -8.90 16.45 -20.18
CA ASP A 243 -8.49 17.74 -20.75
C ASP A 243 -7.17 18.23 -20.13
N LYS A 244 -6.09 17.44 -20.27
CA LYS A 244 -4.77 17.81 -19.71
C LYS A 244 -4.22 19.14 -20.23
N ALA A 245 -4.68 19.59 -21.40
CA ALA A 245 -4.35 20.90 -21.97
C ALA A 245 -4.75 22.06 -21.05
N LEU A 246 -5.76 21.89 -20.18
CA LEU A 246 -6.17 22.90 -19.21
C LEU A 246 -5.08 23.22 -18.18
N LEU A 247 -4.10 22.32 -17.98
CA LEU A 247 -2.96 22.56 -17.10
C LEU A 247 -1.82 23.35 -17.75
N ALA A 248 -1.91 23.71 -19.05
CA ALA A 248 -0.81 24.34 -19.77
C ALA A 248 -0.33 25.66 -19.14
N SER A 249 -1.23 26.45 -18.56
CA SER A 249 -0.92 27.69 -17.84
C SER A 249 -0.47 27.49 -16.39
N LEU A 250 -0.58 26.27 -15.85
CA LEU A 250 -0.34 25.90 -14.45
C LEU A 250 0.86 24.95 -14.29
N TYR A 251 1.74 24.86 -15.29
CA TYR A 251 2.83 23.90 -15.32
C TYR A 251 3.82 24.04 -14.13
N ASP A 252 4.00 25.27 -13.62
CA ASP A 252 4.83 25.59 -12.45
C ASP A 252 4.02 25.68 -11.13
N HIS A 253 2.70 25.43 -11.17
CA HIS A 253 1.86 25.49 -9.97
C HIS A 253 2.12 24.28 -9.07
N TRP A 254 2.60 24.53 -7.84
CA TRP A 254 3.10 23.46 -6.96
C TRP A 254 2.14 22.26 -6.78
N PRO A 255 0.83 22.44 -6.53
CA PRO A 255 -0.10 21.32 -6.44
C PRO A 255 -0.14 20.45 -7.70
N VAL A 256 -0.08 21.07 -8.88
CA VAL A 256 -0.11 20.38 -10.17
C VAL A 256 1.17 19.56 -10.35
N THR A 257 2.34 20.18 -10.21
CA THR A 257 3.62 19.48 -10.35
C THR A 257 3.74 18.35 -9.32
N ARG A 258 3.29 18.58 -8.09
CA ARG A 258 3.34 17.59 -7.01
C ARG A 258 2.43 16.40 -7.28
N LEU A 259 1.21 16.62 -7.76
CA LEU A 259 0.29 15.54 -8.13
C LEU A 259 0.75 14.77 -9.37
N GLN A 260 1.32 15.46 -10.38
CA GLN A 260 1.88 14.79 -11.57
C GLN A 260 3.00 13.82 -11.19
N TRP A 261 3.87 14.25 -10.29
CA TRP A 261 4.92 13.41 -9.71
C TRP A 261 4.35 12.24 -8.91
N PHE A 262 3.40 12.51 -7.99
CA PHE A 262 2.87 11.51 -7.07
C PHE A 262 2.04 10.42 -7.77
N THR A 263 1.27 10.80 -8.78
CA THR A 263 0.41 9.89 -9.56
C THR A 263 1.16 9.08 -10.61
N HIS A 264 2.46 9.34 -10.81
CA HIS A 264 3.27 8.77 -11.90
C HIS A 264 2.64 8.98 -13.30
N GLY A 265 1.84 10.04 -13.47
CA GLY A 265 1.13 10.36 -14.70
C GLY A 265 -0.26 9.71 -14.86
N PHE A 266 -0.74 8.94 -13.88
CA PHE A 266 -2.09 8.37 -13.84
C PHE A 266 -3.09 9.34 -13.21
N TYR A 267 -3.38 10.42 -13.93
CA TYR A 267 -4.37 11.41 -13.52
C TYR A 267 -5.20 11.86 -14.72
N SER A 268 -6.44 12.28 -14.45
CA SER A 268 -7.29 13.01 -15.39
C SER A 268 -7.50 14.45 -14.92
N VAL A 269 -7.95 15.30 -15.84
CA VAL A 269 -8.21 16.71 -15.61
C VAL A 269 -9.59 17.03 -16.17
N HIS A 270 -10.42 17.67 -15.36
CA HIS A 270 -11.75 18.12 -15.76
C HIS A 270 -12.00 19.54 -15.25
N ALA A 271 -12.67 20.34 -16.06
CA ALA A 271 -13.25 21.60 -15.60
C ALA A 271 -14.59 21.32 -14.91
N SER A 272 -14.81 21.95 -13.76
CA SER A 272 -16.05 21.88 -12.99
C SER A 272 -16.45 23.28 -12.53
N ASP A 273 -17.52 23.82 -13.11
CA ASP A 273 -18.04 25.19 -12.93
C ASP A 273 -16.93 26.25 -12.92
N ASP A 274 -16.42 26.62 -11.75
CA ASP A 274 -15.41 27.68 -11.54
C ASP A 274 -14.02 27.13 -11.16
N SER A 275 -13.78 25.83 -11.32
CA SER A 275 -12.59 25.15 -10.81
C SER A 275 -12.01 24.13 -11.78
N LEU A 276 -10.69 23.96 -11.70
CA LEU A 276 -9.97 22.90 -12.38
C LEU A 276 -9.71 21.76 -11.41
N LEU A 277 -10.21 20.58 -11.74
CA LEU A 277 -10.08 19.39 -10.92
C LEU A 277 -9.03 18.45 -11.52
N MET A 278 -8.16 17.93 -10.65
CA MET A 278 -7.20 16.89 -10.99
C MET A 278 -7.51 15.63 -10.17
N THR A 279 -7.72 14.52 -10.85
CA THR A 279 -8.16 13.27 -10.25
C THR A 279 -7.06 12.22 -10.31
N ASP A 280 -6.74 11.56 -9.19
CA ASP A 280 -5.82 10.42 -9.16
C ASP A 280 -6.56 9.14 -9.61
N LEU A 281 -6.26 8.68 -10.83
CA LEU A 281 -6.94 7.54 -11.45
C LEU A 281 -6.56 6.18 -10.83
N ARG A 282 -5.53 6.16 -9.99
CA ARG A 282 -5.03 4.93 -9.37
C ARG A 282 -5.98 4.36 -8.32
N MET A 283 -6.84 5.20 -7.74
CA MET A 283 -7.66 4.85 -6.57
C MET A 283 -9.12 5.25 -6.78
N GLY A 284 -9.92 4.27 -7.21
CA GLY A 284 -11.33 4.42 -7.52
C GLY A 284 -11.69 3.75 -8.84
N VAL A 285 -12.83 4.13 -9.39
CA VAL A 285 -13.35 3.73 -10.71
C VAL A 285 -14.23 4.85 -11.22
N GLU A 286 -14.28 5.09 -12.52
CA GLU A 286 -15.20 6.09 -13.08
C GLU A 286 -16.67 5.82 -12.66
N PRO A 287 -17.46 6.84 -12.25
CA PRO A 287 -17.11 8.25 -12.04
C PRO A 287 -16.70 8.59 -10.59
N ASN A 288 -16.46 7.58 -9.75
CA ASN A 288 -16.22 7.72 -8.31
C ASN A 288 -14.75 7.43 -7.94
N TYR A 289 -13.93 8.48 -7.92
CA TYR A 289 -12.55 8.42 -7.44
C TYR A 289 -12.42 8.88 -5.99
N ALA A 290 -11.49 8.27 -5.26
CA ALA A 290 -11.26 8.61 -3.85
C ALA A 290 -10.55 9.96 -3.69
N PHE A 291 -9.82 10.40 -4.71
CA PHE A 291 -8.92 11.55 -4.64
C PHE A 291 -9.11 12.46 -5.85
N VAL A 292 -9.88 13.53 -5.63
CA VAL A 292 -10.13 14.62 -6.58
C VAL A 292 -9.73 15.92 -5.92
N TYR A 293 -8.89 16.71 -6.58
CA TYR A 293 -8.31 17.93 -6.01
C TYR A 293 -8.65 19.13 -6.88
N GLU A 294 -9.16 20.18 -6.25
CA GLU A 294 -9.20 21.52 -6.85
C GLU A 294 -7.76 22.07 -6.90
N VAL A 295 -7.22 22.21 -8.11
CA VAL A 295 -5.83 22.67 -8.32
C VAL A 295 -5.75 24.12 -8.77
N ALA A 296 -6.84 24.70 -9.28
CA ALA A 296 -6.96 26.11 -9.63
C ALA A 296 -8.43 26.51 -9.76
N LYS A 297 -8.69 27.82 -9.73
CA LYS A 297 -9.97 28.40 -10.16
C LYS A 297 -9.89 28.86 -11.61
N ILE A 298 -11.01 28.73 -12.31
CA ILE A 298 -11.16 29.22 -13.68
C ILE A 298 -11.80 30.61 -13.54
N ASP A 299 -11.00 31.65 -13.79
CA ASP A 299 -11.46 33.06 -13.85
C ASP A 299 -12.07 33.40 -15.21
#